data_AF-A0A6I3AZ58-F1
#
_entry.id   AF-A0A6I3AZ58-F1
#
_cell.length_a   1.000
_cell.length_b   1.000
_cell.length_c   1.000
_cell.angle_alpha   90.00
_cell.angle_beta   90.00
_cell.angle_gamma   90.00
#
_symmetry.space_group_name_H-M   'P 1'
#
loop_
_entity.id
_entity.type
_entity.pdbx_description
1 polymer ?
#
loop_
_entity_poly.entity_id
_entity_poly.type
_entity_poly.pdbx_seq_one_letter_code
_entity_poly.pdbx_strand_id
1 'polypeptide(L)'
;MRVRVERALSPILGILLFLQSGIVVTGGAVRLTGSGLGCPTWPQCTGSSYTPVPNQAQGQVHAWIEFGNRLLTFALIIASLAALFSVLYLKRRDIRALAIGQLLGILAQIPLGGVTVLTHLNPIPVAGHFLLSIILIAAGTSLFARRKVAQESEIIPTSMMNFLLARVHLILTAIVVIVGTVVTGSGPHAGDISAPRFHIKIQTIAWIHAYLVIALMILTVVLFLSSRNQPILNKRVLIFFAIAIGQGAIGFVQFYQGLPELLVGAHLIGVTLVWIGAWRIHLSTLR
;
A
#
# COMPACT_ATOMS: atom_id res chain seq x y z
N MET A 1 9.58 -32.77 -7.25
CA MET A 1 9.69 -31.51 -6.47
C MET A 1 9.39 -30.26 -7.30
N ARG A 2 10.09 -30.02 -8.42
CA ARG A 2 9.90 -28.84 -9.30
C ARG A 2 8.47 -28.52 -9.72
N VAL A 3 7.72 -29.50 -10.24
CA VAL A 3 6.31 -29.32 -10.64
C VAL A 3 5.43 -28.83 -9.48
N ARG A 4 5.70 -29.28 -8.25
CA ARG A 4 4.96 -28.82 -7.05
C ARG A 4 5.28 -27.35 -6.75
N VAL A 5 6.55 -26.95 -6.86
CA VAL A 5 6.98 -25.55 -6.65
C VAL A 5 6.40 -24.61 -7.71
N GLU A 6 6.34 -25.05 -8.98
CA GLU A 6 5.72 -24.28 -10.06
C GLU A 6 4.22 -24.05 -9.80
N ARG A 7 3.50 -25.10 -9.36
CA ARG A 7 2.08 -24.98 -8.97
C ARG A 7 1.90 -24.08 -7.74
N ALA A 8 2.81 -24.13 -6.79
CA ALA A 8 2.76 -23.34 -5.55
C ALA A 8 3.18 -21.87 -5.75
N LEU A 9 3.90 -21.52 -6.82
CA LEU A 9 4.38 -20.14 -7.04
C LEU A 9 3.25 -19.11 -7.08
N SER A 10 2.18 -19.39 -7.84
CA SER A 10 1.04 -18.46 -7.96
C SER A 10 0.35 -18.18 -6.61
N PRO A 11 -0.05 -19.19 -5.81
CA PRO A 11 -0.64 -18.92 -4.50
C PRO A 11 0.34 -18.25 -3.53
N ILE A 12 1.63 -18.63 -3.53
CA ILE A 12 2.64 -17.98 -2.66
C ILE A 12 2.75 -16.48 -2.96
N LEU A 13 2.89 -16.11 -4.23
CA LEU A 13 2.96 -14.70 -4.63
C LEU A 13 1.64 -13.95 -4.35
N GLY A 14 0.51 -14.64 -4.47
CA GLY A 14 -0.81 -14.10 -4.11
C GLY A 14 -0.93 -13.82 -2.62
N ILE A 15 -0.51 -14.76 -1.76
CA ILE A 15 -0.49 -14.61 -0.31
C ILE A 15 0.43 -13.46 0.09
N LEU A 16 1.64 -13.37 -0.49
CA LEU A 16 2.55 -12.26 -0.20
C LEU A 16 1.91 -10.90 -0.51
N LEU A 17 1.31 -10.74 -1.70
CA LEU A 17 0.63 -9.50 -2.09
C LEU A 17 -0.58 -9.21 -1.19
N PHE A 18 -1.34 -10.24 -0.82
CA PHE A 18 -2.48 -10.11 0.10
C PHE A 18 -2.02 -9.63 1.48
N LEU A 19 -1.03 -10.26 2.08
CA LEU A 19 -0.48 -9.86 3.37
C LEU A 19 0.13 -8.45 3.31
N GLN A 20 0.81 -8.09 2.22
CA GLN A 20 1.40 -6.77 2.03
C GLN A 20 0.33 -5.68 1.92
N SER A 21 -0.82 -6.02 1.32
CA SER A 21 -1.99 -5.13 1.30
C SER A 21 -2.67 -5.08 2.67
N GLY A 22 -2.77 -6.23 3.33
CA GLY A 22 -3.38 -6.38 4.65
C GLY A 22 -2.65 -5.57 5.73
N ILE A 23 -1.31 -5.55 5.74
CA ILE A 23 -0.55 -4.79 6.75
C ILE A 23 -0.78 -3.28 6.68
N VAL A 24 -1.10 -2.75 5.48
CA VAL A 24 -1.51 -1.34 5.33
C VAL A 24 -2.84 -1.10 6.03
N VAL A 25 -3.78 -2.04 5.90
CA VAL A 25 -5.12 -1.95 6.52
C VAL A 25 -5.04 -2.13 8.03
N THR A 26 -4.30 -3.14 8.51
CA THR A 26 -4.13 -3.38 9.95
C THR A 26 -3.33 -2.27 10.62
N GLY A 27 -2.29 -1.74 9.96
CA GLY A 27 -1.58 -0.55 10.43
C GLY A 27 -2.49 0.69 10.44
N GLY A 28 -3.38 0.82 9.46
CA GLY A 28 -4.46 1.79 9.47
C GLY A 28 -5.38 1.65 10.69
N ALA A 29 -5.76 0.43 11.05
CA ALA A 29 -6.56 0.14 12.24
C ALA A 29 -5.83 0.47 13.55
N VAL A 30 -4.53 0.15 13.64
CA VAL A 30 -3.68 0.58 14.78
C VAL A 30 -3.76 2.10 14.95
N ARG A 31 -3.62 2.86 13.86
CA ARG A 31 -3.72 4.33 13.89
C ARG A 31 -5.11 4.81 14.28
N LEU A 32 -6.15 4.27 13.66
CA LEU A 32 -7.53 4.75 13.85
C LEU A 32 -8.11 4.39 15.21
N THR A 33 -7.56 3.38 15.88
CA THR A 33 -7.93 3.00 17.25
C THR A 33 -7.09 3.70 18.32
N GLY A 34 -6.19 4.61 17.95
CA GLY A 34 -5.28 5.25 18.90
C GLY A 34 -4.25 4.29 19.52
N SER A 35 -3.95 3.18 18.85
CA SER A 35 -3.08 2.12 19.37
C SER A 35 -1.64 2.23 18.89
N GLY A 36 -1.23 3.36 18.29
CA GLY A 36 0.09 3.50 17.67
C GLY A 36 1.27 3.43 18.65
N LEU A 37 1.01 3.69 19.93
CA LEU A 37 1.98 3.59 21.04
C LEU A 37 1.57 2.55 22.09
N GLY A 38 0.73 1.57 21.74
CA GLY A 38 0.33 0.47 22.65
C GLY A 38 1.52 -0.33 23.21
N CYS A 39 2.60 -0.41 22.44
CA CYS A 39 3.94 -0.87 22.78
C CYS A 39 4.89 0.34 22.66
N PRO A 40 5.08 1.13 23.74
CA PRO A 40 5.77 2.42 23.69
C PRO A 40 7.29 2.31 23.47
N THR A 41 7.85 1.10 23.52
CA THR A 41 9.28 0.87 23.27
C THR A 41 9.49 0.10 21.97
N TRP A 42 10.75 0.02 21.56
CA TRP A 42 11.19 -0.80 20.45
C TRP A 42 12.66 -1.21 20.68
N PRO A 43 13.08 -2.46 20.39
CA PRO A 43 12.32 -3.56 19.75
C PRO A 43 11.40 -4.32 20.70
N GLN A 44 11.53 -4.10 22.01
CA GLN A 44 10.63 -4.64 23.01
C GLN A 44 9.25 -3.96 22.91
N CYS A 45 8.22 -4.54 23.52
CA CYS A 45 6.90 -3.88 23.63
C CYS A 45 6.85 -2.95 24.84
N THR A 46 7.49 -3.36 25.94
CA THR A 46 7.69 -2.54 27.15
C THR A 46 9.18 -2.43 27.46
N GLY A 47 9.57 -1.75 28.55
CA GLY A 47 10.98 -1.66 28.94
C GLY A 47 11.60 -2.98 29.43
N SER A 48 10.78 -4.02 29.64
CA SER A 48 11.23 -5.31 30.20
C SER A 48 10.69 -6.54 29.44
N SER A 49 9.82 -6.36 28.45
CA SER A 49 9.15 -7.48 27.76
C SER A 49 8.99 -7.23 26.26
N TYR A 50 9.22 -8.26 25.44
CA TYR A 50 8.93 -8.25 24.00
C TYR A 50 7.44 -8.37 23.67
N THR A 51 6.61 -8.82 24.62
CA THR A 51 5.16 -8.96 24.46
C THR A 51 4.41 -8.05 25.42
N PRO A 52 3.13 -7.73 25.14
CA PRO A 52 2.28 -7.04 26.11
C PRO A 52 2.27 -7.75 27.47
N VAL A 53 2.21 -6.95 28.54
CA VAL A 53 2.13 -7.42 29.94
C VAL A 53 0.83 -6.95 30.58
N PRO A 54 0.33 -7.61 31.64
CA PRO A 54 -0.85 -7.15 32.35
C PRO A 54 -0.68 -5.73 32.91
N ASN A 55 -1.77 -4.96 32.95
CA ASN A 55 -1.85 -3.63 33.58
C ASN A 55 -0.89 -2.57 32.98
N GLN A 56 -0.62 -2.64 31.68
CA GLN A 56 0.10 -1.56 30.98
C GLN A 56 -0.65 -0.23 31.02
N ALA A 57 0.10 0.86 31.20
CA ALA A 57 -0.44 2.23 31.24
C ALA A 57 -1.17 2.63 29.96
N GLN A 58 -0.75 2.08 28.81
CA GLN A 58 -1.34 2.32 27.49
C GLN A 58 -2.68 1.61 27.29
N GLY A 59 -3.07 0.72 28.22
CA GLY A 59 -4.26 -0.11 28.10
C GLY A 59 -4.01 -1.41 27.35
N GLN A 60 -4.62 -2.49 27.83
CA GLN A 60 -4.36 -3.84 27.33
C GLN A 60 -4.80 -4.03 25.86
N VAL A 61 -5.92 -3.40 25.47
CA VAL A 61 -6.47 -3.51 24.11
C VAL A 61 -5.53 -2.84 23.10
N HIS A 62 -5.06 -1.62 23.38
CA HIS A 62 -4.15 -0.89 22.50
C HIS A 62 -2.81 -1.63 22.34
N ALA A 63 -2.25 -2.17 23.43
CA ALA A 63 -1.03 -2.96 23.39
C ALA A 63 -1.15 -4.19 22.48
N TRP A 64 -2.26 -4.94 22.57
CA TRP A 64 -2.48 -6.10 21.71
C TRP A 64 -2.78 -5.75 20.25
N ILE A 65 -3.46 -4.63 19.99
CA ILE A 65 -3.70 -4.16 18.62
C ILE A 65 -2.36 -3.83 17.94
N GLU A 66 -1.48 -3.07 18.60
CA GLU A 66 -0.17 -2.75 18.03
C GLU A 66 0.70 -3.99 17.87
N PHE A 67 0.79 -4.82 18.93
CA PHE A 67 1.60 -6.02 18.93
C PHE A 67 1.12 -7.02 17.85
N GLY A 68 -0.19 -7.16 17.65
CA GLY A 68 -0.75 -7.98 16.59
C GLY A 68 -0.31 -7.51 15.19
N ASN A 69 -0.23 -6.21 14.97
CA ASN A 69 0.32 -5.66 13.73
C ASN A 69 1.83 -5.91 13.60
N ARG A 70 2.61 -5.85 14.70
CA ARG A 70 4.04 -6.26 14.70
C ARG A 70 4.20 -7.73 14.31
N LEU A 71 3.30 -8.62 14.77
CA LEU A 71 3.33 -10.05 14.44
C LEU A 71 3.11 -10.33 12.94
N LEU A 72 2.29 -9.52 12.27
CA LEU A 72 2.03 -9.67 10.83
C LEU A 72 3.29 -9.51 9.97
N THR A 73 4.27 -8.73 10.44
CA THR A 73 5.58 -8.60 9.79
C THR A 73 6.32 -9.94 9.70
N PHE A 74 6.21 -10.82 10.70
CA PHE A 74 6.82 -12.15 10.64
C PHE A 74 6.15 -13.04 9.60
N ALA A 75 4.82 -12.98 9.49
CA ALA A 75 4.09 -13.69 8.44
C ALA A 75 4.51 -13.20 7.04
N LEU A 76 4.73 -11.89 6.88
CA LEU A 76 5.28 -11.30 5.65
C LEU A 76 6.69 -11.78 5.35
N ILE A 77 7.58 -11.83 6.34
CA ILE A 77 8.94 -12.36 6.17
C ILE A 77 8.88 -13.81 5.69
N ILE A 78 8.06 -14.66 6.32
CA ILE A 78 7.88 -16.06 5.93
C ILE A 78 7.36 -16.17 4.49
N ALA A 79 6.32 -15.41 4.14
CA ALA A 79 5.77 -15.41 2.79
C ALA A 79 6.78 -14.91 1.74
N SER A 80 7.59 -13.90 2.08
CA SER A 80 8.62 -13.36 1.20
C SER A 80 9.80 -14.32 1.00
N LEU A 81 10.20 -15.04 2.05
CA LEU A 81 11.21 -16.09 1.97
C LEU A 81 10.71 -17.27 1.13
N ALA A 82 9.46 -17.69 1.31
CA ALA A 82 8.84 -18.72 0.49
C ALA A 82 8.77 -18.31 -1.00
N ALA A 83 8.45 -17.05 -1.26
CA ALA A 83 8.45 -16.48 -2.62
C ALA A 83 9.87 -16.46 -3.22
N LEU A 84 10.86 -15.94 -2.48
CA LEU A 84 12.25 -15.87 -2.91
C LEU A 84 12.82 -17.27 -3.17
N PHE A 85 12.62 -18.21 -2.24
CA PHE A 85 13.02 -19.60 -2.40
C PHE A 85 12.42 -20.21 -3.67
N SER A 86 11.11 -20.04 -3.88
CA SER A 86 10.43 -20.56 -5.07
C SER A 86 11.02 -19.97 -6.36
N VAL A 87 11.30 -18.66 -6.39
CA VAL A 87 11.89 -17.97 -7.54
C VAL A 87 13.33 -18.42 -7.82
N LEU A 88 14.16 -18.59 -6.79
CA LEU A 88 15.53 -19.08 -6.91
C LEU A 88 15.57 -20.54 -7.35
N TYR A 89 14.74 -21.39 -6.73
CA TYR A 89 14.64 -22.81 -7.04
C TYR A 89 14.20 -23.05 -8.50
N LEU A 90 13.22 -22.27 -8.97
CA LEU A 90 12.76 -22.30 -10.37
C LEU A 90 13.68 -21.56 -11.34
N LYS A 91 14.78 -20.97 -10.85
CA LYS A 91 15.76 -20.21 -11.63
C LYS A 91 15.14 -19.07 -12.45
N ARG A 92 14.04 -18.47 -11.98
CA ARG A 92 13.30 -17.38 -12.63
C ARG A 92 14.04 -16.05 -12.53
N ARG A 93 15.00 -15.81 -13.44
CA ARG A 93 15.84 -14.59 -13.45
C ARG A 93 15.05 -13.30 -13.68
N ASP A 94 13.95 -13.39 -14.43
CA ASP A 94 13.08 -12.27 -14.82
C ASP A 94 12.31 -11.62 -13.65
N ILE A 95 12.14 -12.34 -12.54
CA ILE A 95 11.44 -11.87 -11.33
C ILE A 95 12.29 -11.96 -10.05
N ARG A 96 13.56 -12.39 -10.17
CA ARG A 96 14.47 -12.55 -9.03
C ARG A 96 14.71 -11.25 -8.28
N ALA A 97 15.02 -10.17 -9.00
CA ALA A 97 15.27 -8.87 -8.38
C ALA A 97 14.06 -8.36 -7.60
N LEU A 98 12.84 -8.56 -8.14
CA LEU A 98 11.60 -8.20 -7.45
C LEU A 98 11.39 -9.02 -6.17
N ALA A 99 11.70 -10.32 -6.18
CA ALA A 99 11.57 -11.18 -5.00
C ALA A 99 12.58 -10.82 -3.90
N ILE A 100 13.83 -10.51 -4.29
CA ILE A 100 14.85 -9.99 -3.37
C ILE A 100 14.40 -8.64 -2.79
N GLY A 101 13.89 -7.75 -3.66
CA GLY A 101 13.38 -6.44 -3.26
C GLY A 101 12.24 -6.51 -2.25
N GLN A 102 11.34 -7.50 -2.36
CA GLN A 102 10.30 -7.73 -1.34
C GLN A 102 10.91 -8.02 0.03
N LEU A 103 11.84 -8.99 0.11
CA LEU A 103 12.47 -9.34 1.37
C LEU A 103 13.23 -8.16 1.97
N LEU A 104 14.06 -7.47 1.18
CA LEU A 104 14.83 -6.32 1.64
C LEU A 104 13.92 -5.17 2.09
N GLY A 105 12.83 -4.90 1.36
CA GLY A 105 11.88 -3.84 1.74
C GLY A 105 11.10 -4.18 3.01
N ILE A 106 10.70 -5.45 3.20
CA ILE A 106 10.07 -5.89 4.45
C ILE A 106 11.05 -5.78 5.63
N LEU A 107 12.32 -6.14 5.43
CA LEU A 107 13.35 -5.94 6.45
C LEU A 107 13.60 -4.45 6.75
N ALA A 108 13.50 -3.57 5.74
CA ALA A 108 13.60 -2.13 5.93
C ALA A 108 12.40 -1.52 6.68
N GLN A 109 11.21 -2.13 6.62
CA GLN A 109 10.05 -1.70 7.42
C GLN A 109 10.28 -1.87 8.92
N ILE A 110 11.07 -2.87 9.34
CA ILE A 110 11.32 -3.15 10.76
C ILE A 110 11.95 -1.95 11.49
N PRO A 111 13.12 -1.41 11.07
CA PRO A 111 13.70 -0.24 11.71
C PRO A 111 12.88 1.03 11.45
N LEU A 112 12.25 1.18 10.28
CA LEU A 112 11.40 2.34 9.99
C LEU A 112 10.19 2.40 10.94
N GLY A 113 9.56 1.27 11.21
CA GLY A 113 8.50 1.13 12.22
C GLY A 113 9.04 1.44 13.62
N GLY A 114 10.23 0.96 13.97
CA GLY A 114 10.89 1.35 15.22
C GLY A 114 11.09 2.86 15.36
N VAL A 115 11.53 3.52 14.30
CA VAL A 115 11.65 4.99 14.26
C VAL A 115 10.29 5.66 14.48
N THR A 116 9.18 5.14 13.93
CA THR A 116 7.85 5.72 14.19
C THR A 116 7.49 5.71 15.68
N VAL A 117 7.80 4.64 16.41
CA VAL A 117 7.54 4.53 17.85
C VAL A 117 8.47 5.48 18.62
N LEU A 118 9.77 5.45 18.34
CA LEU A 118 10.78 6.27 19.03
C LEU A 118 10.60 7.77 18.80
N THR A 119 9.98 8.16 17.69
CA THR A 119 9.64 9.55 17.37
C THR A 119 8.21 9.92 17.75
N HIS A 120 7.54 9.10 18.57
CA HIS A 120 6.19 9.34 19.08
C HIS A 120 5.18 9.60 17.95
N LEU A 121 5.23 8.75 16.91
CA LEU A 121 4.37 8.81 15.73
C LEU A 121 4.57 10.09 14.90
N ASN A 122 5.82 10.57 14.78
CA ASN A 122 6.12 11.69 13.89
C ASN A 122 5.57 11.44 12.48
N PRO A 123 4.86 12.41 11.88
CA PRO A 123 4.16 12.19 10.63
C PRO A 123 5.10 11.89 9.46
N ILE A 124 6.38 12.26 9.53
CA ILE A 124 7.39 11.94 8.50
C ILE A 124 7.68 10.44 8.44
N PRO A 125 8.17 9.77 9.51
CA PRO A 125 8.40 8.33 9.47
C PRO A 125 7.10 7.54 9.32
N VAL A 126 5.95 8.00 9.85
CA VAL A 126 4.66 7.35 9.63
C VAL A 126 4.28 7.35 8.14
N ALA A 127 4.40 8.50 7.47
CA ALA A 127 4.20 8.60 6.03
C ALA A 127 5.22 7.75 5.25
N GLY A 128 6.50 7.79 5.65
CA GLY A 128 7.56 6.98 5.04
C GLY A 128 7.28 5.48 5.11
N HIS A 129 6.81 5.01 6.27
CA HIS A 129 6.45 3.60 6.50
C HIS A 129 5.29 3.18 5.58
N PHE A 130 4.27 4.02 5.44
CA PHE A 130 3.17 3.76 4.50
C PHE A 130 3.64 3.79 3.02
N LEU A 131 4.44 4.78 2.62
CA LEU A 131 4.93 4.91 1.25
C LEU A 131 5.86 3.76 0.84
N LEU A 132 6.67 3.25 1.77
CA LEU A 132 7.45 2.03 1.54
C LEU A 132 6.53 0.83 1.28
N SER A 133 5.43 0.68 2.03
CA SER A 133 4.43 -0.35 1.75
C SER A 133 3.79 -0.19 0.37
N ILE A 134 3.50 1.03 -0.07
CA ILE A 134 2.99 1.31 -1.42
C ILE A 134 3.98 0.83 -2.49
N ILE A 135 5.28 1.10 -2.34
CA ILE A 135 6.32 0.60 -3.24
C ILE A 135 6.36 -0.94 -3.24
N LEU A 136 6.27 -1.57 -2.06
CA LEU A 136 6.27 -3.02 -1.94
C LEU A 136 5.03 -3.66 -2.56
N ILE A 137 3.85 -3.03 -2.47
CA ILE A 137 2.63 -3.49 -3.14
C ILE A 137 2.78 -3.42 -4.66
N ALA A 138 3.43 -2.39 -5.21
CA ALA A 138 3.74 -2.30 -6.64
C ALA A 138 4.69 -3.43 -7.09
N ALA A 139 5.74 -3.69 -6.32
CA ALA A 139 6.66 -4.79 -6.59
C ALA A 139 5.99 -6.17 -6.46
N GLY A 140 5.15 -6.39 -5.44
CA GLY A 140 4.34 -7.60 -5.25
C GLY A 140 3.31 -7.80 -6.38
N THR A 141 2.68 -6.71 -6.83
CA THR A 141 1.78 -6.73 -8.00
C THR A 141 2.54 -7.11 -9.26
N SER A 142 3.76 -6.61 -9.44
CA SER A 142 4.64 -6.95 -10.57
C SER A 142 5.07 -8.42 -10.55
N LEU A 143 5.45 -8.94 -9.37
CA LEU A 143 5.73 -10.37 -9.17
C LEU A 143 4.53 -11.22 -9.56
N PHE A 144 3.36 -10.90 -9.00
CA PHE A 144 2.14 -11.65 -9.26
C PHE A 144 1.71 -11.56 -10.73
N ALA A 145 1.87 -10.40 -11.39
CA ALA A 145 1.56 -10.24 -12.80
C ALA A 145 2.46 -11.08 -13.72
N ARG A 146 3.68 -11.40 -13.27
CA ARG A 146 4.68 -12.22 -13.98
C ARG A 146 4.75 -13.66 -13.44
N ARG A 147 3.80 -14.08 -12.61
CA ARG A 147 3.81 -15.42 -11.97
C ARG A 147 3.83 -16.57 -12.99
N LYS A 148 3.13 -16.40 -14.12
CA LYS A 148 3.14 -17.35 -15.24
C LYS A 148 4.26 -16.98 -16.22
N VAL A 149 4.93 -17.98 -16.80
CA VAL A 149 5.77 -17.77 -17.99
C VAL A 149 4.85 -17.24 -19.09
N ALA A 150 5.26 -16.19 -19.79
CA ALA A 150 4.48 -15.64 -20.89
C ALA A 150 4.24 -16.77 -21.91
N GLN A 151 2.99 -17.19 -22.06
CA GLN A 151 2.57 -17.84 -23.30
C GLN A 151 2.52 -16.73 -24.35
N GLU A 152 2.94 -17.03 -25.58
CA GLU A 152 2.82 -16.15 -26.75
C GLU A 152 1.32 -15.93 -27.05
N SER A 153 0.61 -15.20 -26.19
CA SER A 153 -0.67 -14.60 -26.55
C SER A 153 -0.38 -13.45 -27.49
N GLU A 154 -1.17 -13.27 -28.55
CA GLU A 154 -1.10 -12.11 -29.45
C GLU A 154 -0.98 -10.80 -28.64
N ILE A 155 0.23 -10.27 -28.60
CA ILE A 155 0.53 -9.00 -27.96
C ILE A 155 0.07 -7.94 -28.94
N ILE A 156 -1.04 -7.26 -28.63
CA ILE A 156 -1.43 -6.05 -29.36
C ILE A 156 -0.45 -4.94 -28.93
N PRO A 157 0.43 -4.42 -29.82
CA PRO A 157 1.40 -3.42 -29.43
C PRO A 157 0.70 -2.16 -28.91
N THR A 158 1.17 -1.66 -27.78
CA THR A 158 0.64 -0.42 -27.21
C THR A 158 1.21 0.79 -27.96
N SER A 159 0.34 1.70 -28.43
CA SER A 159 0.79 2.97 -29.02
C SER A 159 1.63 3.80 -28.04
N MET A 160 2.63 4.54 -28.53
CA MET A 160 3.46 5.44 -27.71
C MET A 160 2.62 6.40 -26.84
N MET A 161 1.53 6.94 -27.39
CA MET A 161 0.61 7.81 -26.66
C MET A 161 0.04 7.13 -25.40
N ASN A 162 -0.56 5.95 -25.53
CA ASN A 162 -1.10 5.18 -24.39
C ASN A 162 -0.02 4.80 -23.36
N PHE A 163 1.20 4.51 -23.80
CA PHE A 163 2.33 4.27 -22.88
C PHE A 163 2.67 5.53 -22.05
N LEU A 164 2.78 6.69 -22.70
CA LEU A 164 3.05 7.96 -22.03
C LEU A 164 1.91 8.35 -21.09
N LEU A 165 0.66 8.27 -21.53
CA LEU A 165 -0.52 8.55 -20.71
C LEU A 165 -0.58 7.63 -19.48
N ALA A 166 -0.33 6.34 -19.62
CA ALA A 166 -0.28 5.40 -18.50
C ALA A 166 0.86 5.73 -17.52
N ARG A 167 2.01 6.20 -18.02
CA ARG A 167 3.14 6.62 -17.16
C ARG A 167 2.83 7.90 -16.40
N VAL A 168 2.25 8.91 -17.05
CA VAL A 168 1.81 10.16 -16.40
C VAL A 168 0.72 9.85 -15.38
N HIS A 169 -0.23 8.97 -15.71
CA HIS A 169 -1.29 8.52 -14.81
C HIS A 169 -0.73 7.87 -13.54
N LEU A 170 0.27 7.00 -13.68
CA LEU A 170 0.96 6.38 -12.55
C LEU A 170 1.70 7.41 -11.69
N ILE A 171 2.44 8.34 -12.29
CA ILE A 171 3.15 9.41 -11.57
C ILE A 171 2.16 10.29 -10.80
N LEU A 172 1.08 10.71 -11.45
CA LEU A 172 0.04 11.52 -10.81
C LEU A 172 -0.64 10.77 -9.67
N THR A 173 -0.91 9.47 -9.84
CA THR A 173 -1.42 8.62 -8.75
C THR A 173 -0.46 8.59 -7.57
N ALA A 174 0.86 8.45 -7.82
CA ALA A 174 1.86 8.48 -6.75
C ALA A 174 1.87 9.83 -6.00
N ILE A 175 1.75 10.94 -6.73
CA ILE A 175 1.64 12.29 -6.14
C ILE A 175 0.37 12.39 -5.29
N VAL A 176 -0.79 11.92 -5.77
CA VAL A 176 -2.04 11.89 -5.00
C VAL A 176 -1.86 11.11 -3.70
N VAL A 177 -1.23 9.93 -3.75
CA VAL A 177 -0.95 9.11 -2.57
C VAL A 177 -0.03 9.83 -1.58
N ILE A 178 1.06 10.45 -2.06
CA ILE A 178 1.98 11.23 -1.22
C ILE A 178 1.26 12.41 -0.57
N VAL A 179 0.49 13.19 -1.32
CA VAL A 179 -0.26 14.32 -0.76
C VAL A 179 -1.30 13.80 0.25
N GLY A 180 -1.90 12.63 0.02
CA GLY A 180 -2.80 11.97 0.96
C GLY A 180 -2.14 11.65 2.31
N THR A 181 -0.84 11.31 2.35
CA THR A 181 -0.13 11.12 3.62
C THR A 181 0.08 12.43 4.37
N VAL A 182 0.26 13.55 3.65
CA VAL A 182 0.33 14.89 4.26
C VAL A 182 -1.03 15.32 4.82
N VAL A 183 -2.14 15.05 4.11
CA VAL A 183 -3.51 15.25 4.64
C VAL A 183 -3.68 14.47 5.94
N THR A 184 -3.29 13.20 5.92
CA THR A 184 -3.36 12.31 7.09
C THR A 184 -2.52 12.83 8.26
N GLY A 185 -1.26 13.21 8.01
CA GLY A 185 -0.35 13.74 9.05
C GLY A 185 -0.72 15.13 9.56
N SER A 186 -1.66 15.82 8.91
CA SER A 186 -2.24 17.08 9.38
C SER A 186 -3.57 16.87 10.12
N GLY A 187 -4.24 15.74 9.90
CA GLY A 187 -5.58 15.45 10.42
C GLY A 187 -5.62 14.69 11.75
N PRO A 188 -6.78 14.67 12.44
CA PRO A 188 -6.96 14.27 13.85
C PRO A 188 -6.52 12.85 14.22
N HIS A 189 -6.33 11.96 13.24
CA HIS A 189 -6.05 10.55 13.46
C HIS A 189 -4.57 10.22 13.34
N ALA A 190 -3.76 10.56 14.34
CA ALA A 190 -2.30 10.30 14.31
C ALA A 190 -1.87 9.00 15.00
N GLY A 191 -2.79 8.23 15.59
CA GLY A 191 -2.47 7.00 16.31
C GLY A 191 -2.19 7.18 17.79
N ASP A 192 -2.10 8.42 18.27
CA ASP A 192 -2.11 8.83 19.66
C ASP A 192 -2.58 10.30 19.74
N ILE A 193 -3.14 10.73 20.87
CA ILE A 193 -3.64 12.11 21.04
C ILE A 193 -2.51 13.16 21.13
N SER A 194 -1.34 12.75 21.63
CA SER A 194 -0.16 13.59 21.82
C SER A 194 0.80 13.60 20.62
N ALA A 195 0.51 12.78 19.59
CA ALA A 195 1.35 12.66 18.42
C ALA A 195 1.46 13.99 17.64
N PRO A 196 2.68 14.36 17.18
CA PRO A 196 2.89 15.60 16.46
C PRO A 196 2.24 15.59 15.07
N ARG A 197 2.02 16.78 14.51
CA ARG A 197 1.37 16.97 13.21
C ARG A 197 2.21 17.81 12.27
N PHE A 198 1.93 17.69 10.98
CA PHE A 198 2.26 18.77 10.06
C PHE A 198 1.38 19.97 10.44
N HIS A 199 1.99 21.09 10.83
CA HIS A 199 1.30 22.32 11.23
C HIS A 199 0.68 23.05 10.03
N ILE A 200 -0.01 22.30 9.17
CA ILE A 200 -0.65 22.74 7.95
C ILE A 200 -2.15 22.63 8.19
N LYS A 201 -2.92 23.65 7.78
CA LYS A 201 -4.38 23.61 7.86
C LYS A 201 -4.88 22.42 7.02
N ILE A 202 -5.53 21.47 7.69
CA ILE A 202 -6.03 20.24 7.05
C ILE A 202 -6.92 20.54 5.83
N GLN A 203 -7.74 21.59 5.93
CA GLN A 203 -8.59 22.04 4.83
C GLN A 203 -7.75 22.34 3.59
N THR A 204 -6.73 23.20 3.69
CA THR A 204 -5.87 23.58 2.56
C THR A 204 -5.27 22.38 1.85
N ILE A 205 -4.66 21.44 2.59
CA ILE A 205 -4.02 20.28 1.98
C ILE A 205 -5.05 19.29 1.41
N ALA A 206 -6.23 19.17 2.03
CA ALA A 206 -7.33 18.34 1.51
C ALA A 206 -7.88 18.89 0.18
N TRP A 207 -7.99 20.21 0.01
CA TRP A 207 -8.36 20.82 -1.29
C TRP A 207 -7.31 20.53 -2.37
N ILE A 208 -6.02 20.69 -2.05
CA ILE A 208 -4.93 20.36 -2.98
C ILE A 208 -5.02 18.88 -3.40
N HIS A 209 -5.22 17.99 -2.42
CA HIS A 209 -5.41 16.57 -2.69
C HIS A 209 -6.61 16.32 -3.62
N ALA A 210 -7.76 16.96 -3.36
CA ALA A 210 -8.96 16.84 -4.19
C ALA A 210 -8.74 17.32 -5.63
N TYR A 211 -8.03 18.44 -5.83
CA TYR A 211 -7.70 18.93 -7.19
C TYR A 211 -6.82 17.95 -7.95
N LEU A 212 -5.85 17.31 -7.28
CA LEU A 212 -5.01 16.28 -7.89
C LEU A 212 -5.83 15.03 -8.26
N VAL A 213 -6.81 14.65 -7.42
CA VAL A 213 -7.74 13.56 -7.74
C VAL A 213 -8.60 13.92 -8.95
N ILE A 214 -9.13 15.14 -9.05
CA ILE A 214 -9.89 15.60 -10.23
C ILE A 214 -9.03 15.52 -11.49
N ALA A 215 -7.77 15.99 -11.44
CA ALA A 215 -6.84 15.88 -12.56
C ALA A 215 -6.60 14.41 -12.94
N LEU A 216 -6.46 13.52 -11.96
CA LEU A 216 -6.31 12.07 -12.17
C LEU A 216 -7.56 11.47 -12.82
N MET A 217 -8.76 11.92 -12.45
CA MET A 217 -10.02 11.48 -13.05
C MET A 217 -10.12 11.90 -14.52
N ILE A 218 -9.78 13.16 -14.84
CA ILE A 218 -9.76 13.66 -16.22
C ILE A 218 -8.76 12.84 -17.05
N LEU A 219 -7.55 12.63 -16.54
CA LEU A 219 -6.52 11.84 -17.21
C LEU A 219 -6.96 10.37 -17.41
N THR A 220 -7.69 9.80 -16.45
CA THR A 220 -8.26 8.45 -16.57
C THR A 220 -9.28 8.37 -17.70
N VAL A 221 -10.15 9.38 -17.85
CA VAL A 221 -11.10 9.46 -18.97
C VAL A 221 -10.36 9.59 -20.31
N VAL A 222 -9.35 10.46 -20.40
CA VAL A 222 -8.53 10.61 -21.62
C VAL A 222 -7.88 9.28 -22.00
N LEU A 223 -7.28 8.58 -21.03
CA LEU A 223 -6.67 7.27 -21.27
C LEU A 223 -7.71 6.21 -21.65
N PHE A 224 -8.92 6.23 -21.07
CA PHE A 224 -10.01 5.33 -21.45
C PHE A 224 -10.41 5.52 -22.91
N LEU A 225 -10.56 6.77 -23.35
CA LEU A 225 -10.91 7.11 -24.74
C LEU A 225 -9.79 6.73 -25.72
N SER A 226 -8.53 7.00 -25.36
CA SER A 226 -7.34 6.70 -26.17
C SER A 226 -7.03 5.18 -26.26
N SER A 227 -7.51 4.38 -25.31
CA SER A 227 -7.28 2.94 -25.24
C SER A 227 -8.42 2.08 -25.78
N ARG A 228 -9.44 2.65 -26.44
CA ARG A 228 -10.64 1.92 -26.92
C ARG A 228 -10.33 0.66 -27.76
N ASN A 229 -9.28 0.71 -28.58
CA ASN A 229 -8.86 -0.41 -29.42
C ASN A 229 -7.92 -1.41 -28.69
N GLN A 230 -7.68 -1.22 -27.39
CA GLN A 230 -6.85 -2.08 -26.55
C GLN A 230 -7.70 -2.64 -25.39
N PRO A 231 -8.44 -3.75 -25.60
CA PRO A 231 -9.49 -4.19 -24.68
C PRO A 231 -8.98 -4.49 -23.27
N ILE A 232 -7.76 -5.01 -23.12
CA ILE A 232 -7.16 -5.30 -21.82
C ILE A 232 -6.84 -3.99 -21.07
N LEU A 233 -6.22 -3.02 -21.75
CA LEU A 233 -5.89 -1.72 -21.15
C LEU A 233 -7.18 -0.98 -20.79
N ASN A 234 -8.12 -0.87 -21.73
CA ASN A 234 -9.40 -0.20 -21.53
C ASN A 234 -10.18 -0.76 -20.34
N LYS A 235 -10.27 -2.09 -20.22
CA LYS A 235 -10.90 -2.76 -19.06
C LYS A 235 -10.21 -2.40 -17.74
N ARG A 236 -8.89 -2.34 -17.69
CA ARG A 236 -8.15 -1.96 -16.47
C ARG A 236 -8.38 -0.51 -16.10
N VAL A 237 -8.43 0.39 -17.09
CA VAL A 237 -8.75 1.80 -16.90
C VAL A 237 -10.17 1.96 -16.35
N LEU A 238 -11.15 1.22 -16.88
CA LEU A 238 -12.53 1.23 -16.37
C LEU A 238 -12.62 0.75 -14.91
N ILE A 239 -11.95 -0.36 -14.58
CA ILE A 239 -11.91 -0.87 -13.19
C ILE A 239 -11.28 0.17 -12.25
N PHE A 240 -10.15 0.77 -12.66
CA PHE A 240 -9.52 1.84 -11.89
C PHE A 240 -10.47 3.03 -11.70
N PHE A 241 -11.14 3.46 -12.76
CA PHE A 241 -12.07 4.59 -12.71
C PHE A 241 -13.21 4.34 -11.72
N ALA A 242 -13.81 3.14 -11.73
CA ALA A 242 -14.86 2.77 -10.77
C ALA A 242 -14.36 2.81 -9.32
N ILE A 243 -13.16 2.26 -9.06
CA ILE A 243 -12.52 2.32 -7.73
C ILE A 243 -12.24 3.77 -7.33
N ALA A 244 -11.68 4.57 -8.23
CA ALA A 244 -11.30 5.96 -7.98
C ALA A 244 -12.51 6.87 -7.72
N ILE A 245 -13.64 6.67 -8.42
CA ILE A 245 -14.91 7.36 -8.10
C ILE A 245 -15.35 7.01 -6.68
N GLY A 246 -15.41 5.71 -6.34
CA GLY A 246 -15.80 5.28 -5.01
C GLY A 246 -14.89 5.89 -3.93
N GLN A 247 -13.59 5.98 -4.20
CA GLN A 247 -12.64 6.62 -3.30
C GLN A 247 -12.80 8.14 -3.21
N GLY A 248 -13.08 8.82 -4.31
CA GLY A 248 -13.43 10.24 -4.31
C GLY A 248 -14.68 10.52 -3.46
N ALA A 249 -15.71 9.67 -3.59
CA ALA A 249 -16.93 9.78 -2.80
C ALA A 249 -16.68 9.56 -1.30
N ILE A 250 -15.97 8.48 -0.92
CA ILE A 250 -15.57 8.24 0.47
C ILE A 250 -14.75 9.41 1.00
N GLY A 251 -13.78 9.89 0.21
CA GLY A 251 -12.91 11.02 0.54
C GLY A 251 -13.67 12.32 0.79
N PHE A 252 -14.68 12.60 -0.02
CA PHE A 252 -15.57 13.74 0.14
C PHE A 252 -16.42 13.61 1.40
N VAL A 253 -17.13 12.48 1.56
CA VAL A 253 -18.04 12.27 2.69
C VAL A 253 -17.29 12.29 4.03
N GLN A 254 -16.12 11.63 4.13
CA GLN A 254 -15.35 11.65 5.37
C GLN A 254 -14.92 13.06 5.76
N PHE A 255 -14.59 13.94 4.80
CA PHE A 255 -14.13 15.29 5.09
C PHE A 255 -15.25 16.12 5.74
N TYR A 256 -16.47 16.06 5.19
CA TYR A 256 -17.61 16.82 5.70
C TYR A 256 -18.21 16.24 6.98
N GLN A 257 -18.06 14.95 7.24
CA GLN A 257 -18.54 14.30 8.46
C GLN A 257 -17.56 14.39 9.64
N GLY A 258 -16.46 15.15 9.51
CA GLY A 258 -15.48 15.28 10.60
C GLY A 258 -14.56 14.06 10.75
N LEU A 259 -14.32 13.33 9.65
CA LEU A 259 -13.37 12.22 9.53
C LEU A 259 -13.71 11.00 10.41
N PRO A 260 -14.91 10.41 10.31
CA PRO A 260 -15.25 9.21 11.08
C PRO A 260 -14.31 8.05 10.72
N GLU A 261 -13.83 7.33 11.74
CA GLU A 261 -12.74 6.36 11.63
C GLU A 261 -13.03 5.28 10.60
N LEU A 262 -14.28 4.81 10.50
CA LEU A 262 -14.69 3.79 9.54
C LEU A 262 -14.55 4.26 8.09
N LEU A 263 -14.91 5.51 7.78
CA LEU A 263 -14.74 6.04 6.42
C LEU A 263 -13.25 6.26 6.11
N VAL A 264 -12.46 6.70 7.10
CA VAL A 264 -11.01 6.82 6.93
C VAL A 264 -10.37 5.45 6.69
N GLY A 265 -10.82 4.41 7.40
CA GLY A 265 -10.42 3.03 7.18
C GLY A 265 -10.80 2.52 5.80
N ALA A 266 -12.02 2.80 5.34
CA ALA A 266 -12.46 2.47 3.99
C ALA A 266 -11.64 3.20 2.91
N HIS A 267 -11.26 4.45 3.18
CA HIS A 267 -10.39 5.22 2.30
C HIS A 267 -8.97 4.63 2.21
N LEU A 268 -8.44 4.12 3.34
CA LEU A 268 -7.17 3.40 3.38
C LEU A 268 -7.20 2.04 2.67
N ILE A 269 -8.29 1.28 2.75
CA ILE A 269 -8.44 0.06 1.93
C ILE A 269 -8.44 0.44 0.44
N GLY A 270 -9.18 1.51 0.16
CA GLY A 270 -9.29 2.13 -1.14
C GLY A 270 -8.00 2.53 -1.81
N VAL A 271 -7.10 3.21 -1.08
CA VAL A 271 -5.83 3.68 -1.64
C VAL A 271 -4.97 2.51 -2.11
N THR A 272 -5.03 1.36 -1.42
CA THR A 272 -4.35 0.14 -1.86
C THR A 272 -4.92 -0.37 -3.19
N LEU A 273 -6.24 -0.35 -3.36
CA LEU A 273 -6.90 -0.76 -4.60
C LEU A 273 -6.60 0.22 -5.76
N VAL A 274 -6.63 1.53 -5.50
CA VAL A 274 -6.26 2.59 -6.45
C VAL A 274 -4.82 2.38 -6.92
N TRP A 275 -3.89 2.16 -5.99
CA TRP A 275 -2.49 1.94 -6.31
C TRP A 275 -2.26 0.68 -7.15
N ILE A 276 -2.86 -0.45 -6.76
CA ILE A 276 -2.80 -1.69 -7.55
C ILE A 276 -3.41 -1.49 -8.94
N GLY A 277 -4.52 -0.74 -9.03
CA GLY A 277 -5.19 -0.42 -10.29
C GLY A 277 -4.30 0.39 -11.24
N ALA A 278 -3.74 1.51 -10.76
CA ALA A 278 -2.84 2.36 -11.53
C ALA A 278 -1.58 1.60 -11.98
N TRP A 279 -1.00 0.79 -11.08
CA TRP A 279 0.16 -0.03 -11.41
C TRP A 279 -0.18 -1.07 -12.49
N ARG A 280 -1.36 -1.70 -12.43
CA ARG A 280 -1.83 -2.65 -13.45
C ARG A 280 -2.10 -1.99 -14.78
N ILE A 281 -2.56 -0.73 -14.83
CA ILE A 281 -2.67 0.03 -16.08
C ILE A 281 -1.28 0.16 -16.72
N HIS A 282 -0.29 0.63 -15.96
CA HIS A 282 1.08 0.78 -16.45
C HIS A 282 1.71 -0.55 -16.90
N LEU A 283 1.54 -1.63 -16.13
CA LEU A 283 2.02 -2.96 -16.52
C LEU A 283 1.38 -3.50 -17.81
N SER A 284 0.19 -3.00 -18.17
CA SER A 284 -0.48 -3.37 -19.42
C SER A 284 0.15 -2.74 -20.64
N THR A 285 0.85 -1.61 -20.49
CA THR A 285 1.50 -0.89 -21.61
C THR A 285 2.95 -1.28 -21.82
N LEU A 286 3.53 -2.10 -20.92
CA LEU A 286 4.91 -2.62 -21.01
C LEU A 286 5.00 -3.96 -21.75
N ARG A 287 3.86 -4.49 -22.19
CA ARG A 287 3.76 -5.81 -22.83
C ARG A 287 3.60 -5.64 -24.31
#